data_AF-A0A1S8TXS4-F1
#
_entry.id   AF-A0A1S8TXS4-F1
#
_cell.length_a   1.000
_cell.length_b   1.000
_cell.length_c   1.000
_cell.angle_alpha   90.00
_cell.angle_beta   90.00
_cell.angle_gamma   90.00
#
_symmetry.space_group_name_H-M   'P 1'
#
loop_
_entity.id
_entity.type
_entity.pdbx_description
1 polymer ?
#
loop_
_entity_poly.entity_id
_entity_poly.type
_entity_poly.pdbx_seq_one_letter_code
_entity_poly.pdbx_strand_id
1 'polypeptide(L)' 'MNFNLDTPLYKRKFRIITRFIKQKMGLEKSNYKPNFEMLKYMFKWTNDFEKNRMGDYNFTYDVYKYEFQFCRKIRYG' A
#
# COMPACT_ATOMS: atom_id res chain seq x y z
N MET A 1 3.18 -13.29 9.17
CA MET A 1 2.13 -12.44 8.58
C MET A 1 1.96 -11.19 9.44
N ASN A 2 2.42 -10.03 8.97
CA ASN A 2 2.10 -8.76 9.62
C ASN A 2 0.72 -8.29 9.12
N PHE A 3 -0.33 -8.65 9.86
CA PHE A 3 -1.76 -8.54 9.52
C PHE A 3 -2.23 -7.15 9.01
N ASN A 4 -1.43 -6.10 9.18
CA ASN A 4 -1.76 -4.73 8.78
C ASN A 4 -1.28 -4.34 7.37
N LEU A 5 -0.24 -4.96 6.83
CA LEU A 5 0.35 -4.57 5.54
C LEU A 5 -0.38 -5.20 4.34
N ASP A 6 -0.91 -6.42 4.48
CA ASP A 6 -1.60 -7.14 3.39
C ASP A 6 -3.09 -6.77 3.26
N THR A 7 -3.56 -5.77 4.00
CA THR A 7 -4.96 -5.33 3.94
C THR A 7 -5.26 -4.68 2.57
N PRO A 8 -6.35 -5.07 1.87
CA PRO A 8 -6.75 -4.44 0.62
C PRO A 8 -6.81 -2.92 0.70
N LEU A 9 -6.38 -2.23 -0.37
CA LEU A 9 -6.27 -0.76 -0.39
C LEU A 9 -7.57 -0.05 0.00
N TYR A 10 -8.72 -0.54 -0.47
CA TYR A 10 -10.02 0.04 -0.15
C TYR A 10 -10.35 -0.05 1.35
N LYS A 11 -10.01 -1.15 2.02
CA LYS A 11 -10.21 -1.31 3.48
C LYS A 11 -9.33 -0.33 4.26
N ARG A 12 -8.10 -0.08 3.81
CA ARG A 12 -7.20 0.92 4.41
C ARG A 12 -7.75 2.34 4.26
N LYS A 13 -8.18 2.71 3.06
CA LYS A 13 -8.83 4.01 2.79
C LYS A 13 -10.08 4.20 3.65
N PHE A 14 -10.92 3.18 3.77
CA PHE A 14 -12.09 3.21 4.65
C PHE A 14 -11.69 3.46 6.11
N ARG A 15 -10.71 2.72 6.65
CA ARG A 15 -10.21 2.91 8.01
C ARG A 15 -9.69 4.33 8.27
N ILE A 16 -8.99 4.94 7.30
CA ILE A 16 -8.50 6.32 7.39
C ILE A 16 -9.68 7.30 7.56
N ILE A 17 -10.70 7.17 6.71
CA ILE A 17 -11.89 8.04 6.74
C ILE A 17 -12.66 7.84 8.05
N THR A 18 -12.93 6.58 8.43
CA THR A 18 -13.65 6.27 9.67
C THR A 18 -12.94 6.82 10.90
N ARG A 19 -11.61 6.66 10.99
CA ARG A 19 -10.83 7.23 12.10
C ARG A 19 -10.91 8.75 12.12
N PHE A 20 -10.74 9.40 10.97
CA PHE A 20 -10.83 10.86 10.90
C PHE A 20 -12.17 11.38 11.41
N ILE A 21 -13.28 10.76 11.01
CA ILE A 21 -14.63 11.13 11.47
C ILE A 21 -14.78 10.89 12.98
N LYS A 22 -14.39 9.71 13.47
CA LYS A 22 -14.47 9.38 14.91
C LYS A 22 -13.65 10.34 15.77
N GLN A 23 -12.42 10.65 15.35
CA GLN A 23 -11.54 11.59 16.03
C GLN A 23 -12.09 13.03 15.98
N LYS A 24 -12.69 13.46 14.86
CA LYS A 24 -13.37 14.77 14.76
C LYS A 24 -14.59 14.88 15.66
N MET A 25 -15.33 13.79 15.83
CA MET A 25 -16.51 13.70 16.72
C MET A 25 -16.14 13.47 18.19
N GLY A 26 -14.85 13.33 18.54
CA GLY A 26 -14.41 13.04 19.91
C GLY A 26 -14.69 11.60 20.37
N LEU A 27 -15.11 10.71 19.47
CA LEU A 27 -15.39 9.29 19.76
C LEU A 27 -14.13 8.43 19.87
N GLU A 28 -12.99 8.94 19.39
CA GLU A 28 -11.70 8.27 19.44
C GLU A 28 -10.62 9.28 19.84
N LYS A 29 -9.79 8.93 20.85
CA LYS A 29 -8.65 9.77 21.25
C LYS A 29 -7.62 9.84 20.12
N SER A 30 -7.08 11.01 19.88
CA SER A 30 -6.02 11.25 18.90
C SER A 30 -4.84 11.95 19.55
N ASN A 31 -3.63 11.44 19.31
CA ASN A 31 -2.38 12.05 19.80
C ASN A 31 -1.95 13.26 18.96
N TYR A 32 -2.64 13.52 17.86
CA TYR A 32 -2.44 14.68 16.99
C TYR A 32 -3.79 15.36 16.72
N LYS A 33 -3.78 16.62 16.31
CA LYS A 33 -5.01 17.34 15.95
C LYS A 33 -5.57 16.79 14.62
N PRO A 34 -6.75 16.14 14.58
CA PRO A 34 -7.34 15.67 13.33
C PRO A 34 -7.76 16.87 12.49
N ASN A 35 -6.98 17.17 11.45
CA ASN A 35 -7.25 18.24 10.48
C ASN A 35 -7.16 17.69 9.05
N PHE A 36 -7.63 18.49 8.08
CA PHE A 36 -7.68 18.09 6.69
C PHE A 36 -6.28 17.88 6.09
N GLU A 37 -5.27 18.63 6.53
CA GLU A 37 -3.89 18.42 6.09
C GLU A 37 -3.37 17.04 6.51
N MET A 38 -3.61 16.63 7.75
CA MET A 38 -3.25 15.29 8.23
C MET A 38 -3.99 14.21 7.46
N LEU A 39 -5.27 14.42 7.15
CA LEU A 39 -6.03 13.49 6.30
C LEU A 39 -5.40 13.36 4.90
N LYS A 40 -5.00 14.47 4.27
CA LYS A 40 -4.28 14.46 2.98
C LYS A 40 -2.96 13.69 3.09
N TYR A 41 -2.17 13.93 4.14
CA TYR A 41 -0.91 13.20 4.37
C TYR A 41 -1.13 11.70 4.52
N MET A 42 -2.17 11.26 5.22
CA MET A 42 -2.50 9.83 5.35
C MET A 42 -2.78 9.17 3.99
N PHE A 43 -3.52 9.86 3.11
CA PHE A 43 -3.73 9.37 1.75
C PHE A 43 -2.45 9.40 0.91
N LYS A 44 -1.63 10.45 1.04
CA LYS A 44 -0.33 10.55 0.37
C LYS A 44 0.58 9.38 0.74
N TRP A 45 0.79 9.14 2.03
CA TRP A 45 1.62 8.03 2.51
C TRP A 45 1.09 6.66 2.11
N THR A 46 -0.25 6.50 2.12
CA THR A 46 -0.87 5.26 1.61
C THR A 46 -0.53 5.05 0.14
N ASN A 47 -0.61 6.10 -0.67
CA ASN A 47 -0.31 6.03 -2.11
C ASN A 47 1.17 5.80 -2.38
N ASP A 48 2.05 6.48 -1.66
CA ASP A 48 3.51 6.31 -1.79
C ASP A 48 3.92 4.88 -1.41
N PHE A 49 3.32 4.33 -0.34
CA PHE A 49 3.51 2.94 0.04
C PHE A 49 3.06 1.94 -1.05
N GLU A 50 1.90 2.15 -1.68
CA GLU A 50 1.43 1.28 -2.76
C GLU A 50 2.32 1.37 -4.01
N LYS A 51 2.81 2.56 -4.35
CA LYS A 51 3.74 2.74 -5.48
C LYS A 51 5.02 1.95 -5.28
N ASN A 52 5.60 2.01 -4.09
CA ASN A 52 6.81 1.26 -3.77
C ASN A 52 6.57 -0.25 -3.87
N ARG A 53 5.44 -0.74 -3.36
CA ARG A 53 5.05 -2.16 -3.49
C ARG A 53 4.89 -2.61 -4.95
N MET A 54 4.33 -1.77 -5.82
CA MET A 54 4.19 -2.09 -7.25
C MET A 54 5.56 -2.12 -7.94
N GLY A 55 6.48 -1.23 -7.55
CA GLY A 55 7.87 -1.26 -8.03
C GLY A 55 8.55 -2.59 -7.72
N ASP A 56 8.48 -3.04 -6.47
CA ASP A 56 9.04 -4.32 -6.04
C ASP A 56 8.42 -5.49 -6.83
N TYR A 57 7.10 -5.49 -7.02
CA TYR A 57 6.40 -6.53 -7.77
C TYR A 57 6.87 -6.60 -9.23
N ASN A 58 6.95 -5.45 -9.91
CA ASN A 58 7.36 -5.38 -11.31
C ASN A 58 8.80 -5.84 -11.49
N PHE A 59 9.72 -5.40 -10.61
CA PHE A 59 11.10 -5.87 -10.63
C PHE A 59 11.18 -7.40 -10.48
N THR A 60 10.44 -7.95 -9.51
CA THR A 60 10.42 -9.39 -9.28
C THR A 60 9.86 -10.14 -10.50
N TYR A 61 8.76 -9.65 -11.09
CA TYR A 61 8.15 -10.22 -12.29
C TYR A 61 9.10 -10.19 -13.50
N ASP A 62 9.85 -9.10 -13.68
CA ASP A 62 10.81 -8.97 -14.77
C ASP A 62 11.96 -9.97 -14.62
N VAL A 63 12.48 -10.19 -13.41
CA VAL A 63 13.47 -11.23 -13.13
C VAL A 63 12.94 -12.62 -13.50
N TYR A 64 11.75 -12.98 -13.00
CA TYR A 64 11.12 -14.28 -13.33
C TYR A 64 10.89 -14.45 -14.84
N LYS A 65 10.45 -13.38 -15.52
CA LYS A 65 10.21 -13.40 -16.96
C LYS A 65 11.51 -13.59 -17.73
N TYR A 66 12.60 -12.94 -17.32
CA TYR A 66 13.92 -13.09 -17.94
C TYR A 66 14.47 -14.51 -17.74
N GLU A 67 14.41 -15.04 -16.52
CA GLU A 67 14.84 -16.42 -16.22
C GLU A 67 14.03 -17.45 -17.02
N PHE A 68 12.72 -17.27 -17.12
CA PHE A 68 11.88 -18.17 -17.92
C PHE A 68 12.24 -18.13 -19.41
N GLN A 69 12.48 -16.95 -19.97
CA GLN A 69 12.93 -16.80 -21.36
C GLN A 69 14.31 -17.44 -21.58
N PHE A 70 15.23 -17.25 -20.65
CA PHE A 70 16.56 -17.85 -20.69
C PHE A 70 16.49 -19.38 -20.68
N CYS A 71 15.74 -19.96 -19.73
CA CYS A 71 15.51 -21.40 -19.64
C CYS A 71 14.87 -21.97 -20.91
N ARG A 72 13.91 -21.25 -21.52
CA ARG A 72 13.32 -21.65 -22.82
C ARG A 72 14.35 -21.63 -23.94
N LYS A 73 15.23 -20.63 -23.97
CA LYS A 73 16.28 -20.52 -25.00
C LYS A 73 17.31 -21.64 -24.89
N ILE A 74 17.69 -22.07 -23.68
CA ILE A 74 18.57 -23.23 -23.49
C ILE A 74 17.88 -24.54 -23.93
N ARG A 75 16.60 -24.69 -23.62
CA ARG A 75 15.88 -25.96 -23.86
C ARG A 75 15.51 -26.20 -25.33
N TYR A 76 15.25 -25.14 -26.09
CA TYR A 76 14.70 -25.23 -27.45
C TYR A 76 15.49 -24.45 -28.50
N GLY A 77 16.61 -23.84 -28.13
CA GLY A 77 17.48 -23.06 -29.01
C GLY A 77 18.79 -23.76 -29.33
#